data_AF-A0A858U7M6-F1
#
_entry.id   AF-A0A858U7M6-F1
#
_cell.length_a   1.000
_cell.length_b   1.000
_cell.length_c   1.000
_cell.angle_alpha   90.00
_cell.angle_beta   90.00
_cell.angle_gamma   90.00
#
_symmetry.space_group_name_H-M   'P 1'
#
loop_
_entity.id
_entity.type
_entity.pdbx_description
1 polymer ?
#
loop_
_entity_poly.entity_id
_entity_poly.type
_entity_poly.pdbx_seq_one_letter_code
_entity_poly.pdbx_strand_id
1 'polypeptide(L)'
;MEEKIGQLINARVIKLYRTFVLFKAKDDTICRLNLKEVSDYFIGDLEDHFKIDDWMLLKIIDVDKSKKTYIVSFKITRPKFLRNPFNFKFEKNEPGFKKLLQFSKKGLKNGRKN
;
A
#
# COMPACT_ATOMS: atom_id res chain seq x y z
N MET A 1 -3.04 -15.04 19.75
CA MET A 1 -3.14 -13.92 18.80
C MET A 1 -3.99 -14.41 17.65
N GLU A 2 -5.26 -14.03 17.62
CA GLU A 2 -6.10 -14.30 16.45
C GLU A 2 -5.50 -13.63 15.22
N GLU A 3 -5.60 -14.32 14.08
CA GLU A 3 -4.99 -13.89 12.82
C GLU A 3 -5.78 -12.73 12.23
N LYS A 4 -5.49 -11.52 12.73
CA LYS A 4 -6.02 -10.23 12.25
C LYS A 4 -5.39 -9.78 10.92
N ILE A 5 -4.89 -10.72 10.13
CA ILE A 5 -4.25 -10.42 8.85
C ILE A 5 -5.28 -9.75 7.94
N GLY A 6 -4.91 -8.61 7.37
CA GLY A 6 -5.78 -7.80 6.52
C GLY A 6 -6.64 -6.77 7.25
N GLN A 7 -6.69 -6.78 8.58
CA GLN A 7 -7.43 -5.77 9.35
C GLN A 7 -6.71 -4.42 9.36
N LEU A 8 -7.50 -3.35 9.51
CA LEU A 8 -6.99 -2.01 9.70
C LEU A 8 -6.79 -1.74 11.19
N ILE A 9 -5.66 -1.14 11.54
CA ILE A 9 -5.29 -0.80 12.91
C ILE A 9 -4.82 0.65 12.96
N ASN A 10 -5.29 1.40 13.96
CA ASN A 10 -4.77 2.72 14.27
C ASN A 10 -3.63 2.57 15.27
N ALA A 11 -2.46 3.07 14.91
CA ALA A 11 -1.27 2.98 15.74
C ALA A 11 -0.50 4.30 15.72
N ARG A 12 0.12 4.62 16.85
CA ARG A 12 0.91 5.82 17.09
C ARG A 12 2.38 5.57 16.81
N VAL A 13 3.06 6.46 16.09
CA VAL A 13 4.51 6.36 15.87
C VAL A 13 5.24 6.49 17.21
N ILE A 14 6.03 5.48 17.57
CA ILE A 14 6.89 5.52 18.78
C ILE A 14 8.30 5.94 18.40
N LYS A 15 8.82 5.34 17.32
CA LYS A 15 10.22 5.46 16.95
C LYS A 15 10.41 5.24 15.47
N LEU A 16 11.25 6.08 14.87
CA LEU A 16 11.69 5.93 13.50
C LEU A 16 13.10 5.34 13.48
N TYR A 17 13.32 4.43 12.55
CA TYR A 17 14.64 3.94 12.17
C TYR A 17 14.77 4.09 10.66
N ARG A 18 16.02 4.07 10.15
CA ARG A 18 16.31 4.23 8.72
C ARG A 18 15.61 3.19 7.82
N THR A 19 15.34 1.99 8.33
CA THR A 19 14.81 0.87 7.52
C THR A 19 13.39 0.44 7.91
N PHE A 20 12.89 0.89 9.06
CA PHE A 20 11.55 0.57 9.55
C PHE A 20 11.05 1.60 10.57
N VAL A 21 9.74 1.69 10.74
CA VAL A 21 9.08 2.52 11.74
C VAL A 21 8.36 1.62 12.72
N LEU A 22 8.46 1.95 14.02
CA LEU A 22 7.71 1.29 15.08
C LEU A 22 6.51 2.12 15.49
N PHE A 23 5.37 1.44 15.61
CA PHE A 23 4.13 2.00 16.08
C PHE A 23 3.60 1.23 17.30
N LYS A 24 2.82 1.91 18.14
CA LYS A 24 2.03 1.32 19.23
C LYS A 24 0.56 1.45 18.90
N ALA A 25 -0.15 0.33 18.86
CA ALA A 25 -1.61 0.37 18.80
C ALA A 25 -2.21 0.70 20.19
N LYS A 26 -3.52 1.00 20.22
CA LYS A 26 -4.24 1.32 21.47
C LYS A 26 -4.28 0.17 22.47
N ASP A 27 -4.17 -1.06 21.98
CA ASP A 27 -4.14 -2.30 22.76
C ASP A 27 -2.71 -2.66 23.24
N ASP A 28 -1.80 -1.69 23.21
CA ASP A 28 -0.38 -1.82 23.53
C ASP A 28 0.43 -2.73 22.57
N THR A 29 -0.18 -3.20 21.49
CA THR A 29 0.50 -4.07 20.54
C THR A 29 1.52 -3.29 19.70
N ILE A 30 2.71 -3.87 19.54
CA ILE A 30 3.77 -3.29 18.71
C ILE A 30 3.52 -3.64 17.24
N CYS A 31 3.55 -2.61 16.40
CA CYS A 31 3.45 -2.72 14.95
C CYS A 31 4.75 -2.26 14.31
N ARG A 32 5.24 -3.01 13.33
CA ARG A 32 6.45 -2.71 12.57
C ARG A 32 6.11 -2.48 11.11
N LEU A 33 6.48 -1.30 10.60
CA LEU A 33 6.36 -0.93 9.20
C LEU A 33 7.75 -0.96 8.56
N ASN A 34 7.98 -1.84 7.60
CA ASN A 34 9.23 -1.83 6.86
C ASN A 34 9.20 -0.75 5.75
N LEU A 35 10.36 -0.22 5.37
CA LEU A 35 10.47 0.82 4.31
C LEU A 35 9.75 0.43 3.01
N LYS A 36 9.84 -0.85 2.62
CA LYS A 36 9.16 -1.41 1.42
C LYS A 36 7.64 -1.29 1.46
N GLU A 37 7.07 -1.19 2.65
CA GLU A 37 5.62 -1.11 2.89
C GLU A 37 5.13 0.33 3.09
N VAL A 38 6.02 1.32 2.96
CA VAL A 38 5.68 2.75 3.00
C VAL A 38 5.27 3.26 1.63
N SER A 39 6.00 2.90 0.57
CA SER A 39 5.73 3.32 -0.80
C SER A 39 6.39 2.37 -1.80
N ASP A 40 5.83 2.29 -3.01
CA ASP A 40 6.50 1.66 -4.16
C ASP A 40 7.50 2.61 -4.83
N TYR A 41 7.43 3.90 -4.51
CA TYR A 41 8.38 4.92 -4.96
C TYR A 41 9.56 5.03 -3.99
N PHE A 42 10.68 5.53 -4.50
CA PHE A 42 11.87 5.78 -3.67
C PHE A 42 11.55 6.80 -2.58
N ILE A 43 11.88 6.45 -1.34
CA ILE A 43 11.81 7.31 -0.15
C ILE A 43 13.24 7.53 0.32
N GLY A 44 13.67 8.79 0.34
CA GLY A 44 15.01 9.18 0.81
C GLY A 44 15.12 9.06 2.33
N ASP A 45 14.18 9.68 3.05
CA ASP A 45 14.10 9.63 4.51
C ASP A 45 12.68 9.32 4.99
N LEU A 46 12.57 8.52 6.04
CA LEU A 46 11.30 8.23 6.71
C LEU A 46 10.83 9.40 7.58
N GLU A 47 11.75 10.24 8.04
CA GLU A 47 11.43 11.44 8.85
C GLU A 47 10.57 12.46 8.10
N ASP A 48 10.68 12.50 6.76
CA ASP A 48 9.83 13.36 5.91
C ASP A 48 8.36 12.93 5.87
N HIS A 49 8.09 11.64 6.16
CA HIS A 49 6.78 11.04 6.01
C HIS A 49 6.08 10.72 7.34
N PHE A 50 6.85 10.58 8.42
CA PHE A 50 6.33 10.17 9.72
C PHE A 50 6.83 11.13 10.80
N LYS A 51 5.92 11.55 11.68
CA LYS A 51 6.26 12.30 12.89
C LYS A 51 6.06 11.41 14.11
N ILE A 52 6.95 11.52 15.08
CA ILE A 52 6.80 10.86 16.38
C ILE A 52 5.47 11.31 17.00
N ASP A 53 4.80 10.37 17.67
CA ASP A 53 3.49 10.55 18.31
C ASP A 53 2.29 10.75 17.38
N ASP A 54 2.48 10.71 16.05
CA ASP A 54 1.37 10.79 15.10
C ASP A 54 0.59 9.46 15.01
N TRP A 55 -0.73 9.57 14.88
CA TRP A 55 -1.63 8.42 14.76
C TRP A 55 -1.92 8.12 13.30
N MET A 56 -1.66 6.88 12.88
CA MET A 56 -1.84 6.46 11.50
C MET A 56 -2.64 5.18 11.38
N LEU A 57 -3.51 5.17 10.37
CA LEU A 57 -4.23 3.98 9.94
C LEU A 57 -3.32 3.12 9.05
N LEU A 58 -3.10 1.88 9.47
CA LEU A 58 -2.22 0.90 8.85
C LEU A 58 -2.98 -0.41 8.64
N LYS A 59 -2.58 -1.20 7.64
CA LYS A 59 -3.14 -2.54 7.41
C LYS A 59 -2.17 -3.61 7.90
N ILE A 60 -2.64 -4.56 8.70
CA ILE A 60 -1.84 -5.72 9.11
C ILE A 60 -1.65 -6.61 7.89
N ILE A 61 -0.41 -6.89 7.53
CA ILE A 61 -0.06 -7.78 6.42
C ILE A 61 0.41 -9.15 6.91
N ASP A 62 1.03 -9.19 8.09
CA ASP A 62 1.56 -10.43 8.67
C ASP A 62 1.72 -10.29 10.19
N VAL A 63 1.89 -11.41 10.88
CA VAL A 63 2.02 -11.49 12.33
C VAL A 63 3.27 -12.28 12.70
N ASP A 64 4.27 -11.60 13.29
CA ASP A 64 5.41 -12.27 13.88
C ASP A 64 5.03 -12.80 15.28
N LYS A 65 4.66 -14.09 15.33
CA LYS A 65 4.27 -14.78 16.57
C LYS A 65 5.42 -14.90 17.57
N SER A 66 6.68 -14.92 17.11
CA SER A 66 7.85 -15.03 17.98
C SER A 66 8.08 -13.74 18.77
N LYS A 67 7.97 -12.60 18.09
CA LYS A 67 8.21 -11.27 18.69
C LYS A 67 6.94 -10.56 19.13
N LYS A 68 5.77 -11.22 19.05
CA LYS A 68 4.45 -10.63 19.30
C LYS A 68 4.26 -9.28 18.62
N THR A 69 4.72 -9.18 17.37
CA THR A 69 4.76 -7.92 16.60
C THR A 69 3.92 -8.07 15.34
N TYR A 70 3.08 -7.09 15.05
CA TYR A 70 2.36 -7.05 13.77
C TYR A 70 3.21 -6.38 12.70
N ILE A 71 3.32 -7.03 11.54
CA ILE A 71 3.90 -6.42 10.36
C ILE A 71 2.77 -5.69 9.64
N VAL A 72 2.97 -4.40 9.39
CA VAL A 72 1.93 -3.52 8.86
C VAL A 72 2.37 -2.84 7.58
N SER A 73 1.39 -2.35 6.81
CA SER A 73 1.60 -1.62 5.56
C SER A 73 0.86 -0.30 5.53
N PHE A 74 1.54 0.73 5.04
CA PHE A 74 1.05 2.11 4.92
C PHE A 74 0.61 2.43 3.49
N LYS A 75 1.33 1.90 2.49
CA LYS A 75 1.00 2.12 1.06
C LYS A 75 -0.33 1.50 0.66
N ILE A 76 -0.71 0.36 1.24
CA ILE A 76 -1.96 -0.33 0.86
C ILE A 76 -3.20 0.51 1.18
N THR A 77 -3.16 1.31 2.25
CA THR A 77 -4.27 2.17 2.64
C THR A 77 -4.27 3.51 1.89
N ARG A 78 -3.24 3.79 1.07
CA ARG A 78 -3.03 5.09 0.43
C ARG A 78 -2.57 4.90 -1.03
N PRO A 79 -3.52 4.89 -1.99
CA PRO A 79 -3.23 4.63 -3.41
C PRO A 79 -2.18 5.55 -4.04
N LYS A 80 -1.95 6.75 -3.48
CA LYS A 80 -0.92 7.69 -3.95
C LYS A 80 0.51 7.14 -3.86
N PHE A 81 0.75 6.19 -2.96
CA PHE A 81 2.08 5.59 -2.74
C PHE A 81 2.25 4.25 -3.47
N LEU A 82 1.22 3.81 -4.20
CA LEU A 82 1.27 2.60 -5.01
C LEU A 82 1.64 2.96 -6.45
N ARG A 83 2.57 2.20 -7.02
CA ARG A 83 2.87 2.34 -8.43
C ARG A 83 1.67 1.83 -9.22
N ASN A 84 1.16 2.64 -10.15
CA ASN A 84 0.09 2.20 -11.03
C ASN A 84 0.58 0.96 -11.81
N PRO A 85 -0.06 -0.22 -11.63
CA PRO A 85 0.33 -1.43 -12.36
C PRO A 85 -0.01 -1.32 -13.85
N PHE A 86 -0.86 -0.36 -14.22
CA PHE A 86 -1.25 -0.15 -15.59
C PHE A 86 -0.38 0.89 -16.28
N ASN A 87 0.26 0.48 -17.38
CA ASN A 87 0.99 1.36 -18.28
C ASN A 87 0.03 2.04 -19.28
N PHE A 88 -1.06 2.66 -18.79
CA PHE A 88 -1.95 3.41 -19.66
C PHE A 88 -1.31 4.76 -19.98
N LYS A 89 -0.62 4.83 -21.12
CA LYS A 89 -0.29 6.11 -21.73
C LYS A 89 -1.58 6.65 -22.36
N PHE A 90 -2.01 7.84 -21.97
CA PHE A 90 -2.97 8.59 -22.77
C PHE A 90 -2.33 8.85 -24.13
N GLU A 91 -2.75 8.13 -25.15
CA GLU A 91 -2.40 8.47 -26.52
C GLU A 91 -2.99 9.86 -26.80
N LYS A 92 -2.13 10.87 -27.02
CA LYS A 92 -2.54 12.25 -27.35
C LYS A 92 -3.28 12.37 -28.70
N ASN A 93 -3.63 11.27 -29.33
CA ASN A 93 -4.19 11.23 -30.67
C ASN A 93 -5.72 11.23 -30.57
N GLU A 94 -6.30 12.36 -30.96
CA GLU A 94 -7.71 12.74 -31.16
C GLU A 94 -8.79 11.99 -30.36
N PRO A 95 -9.65 12.70 -29.60
CA PRO A 95 -10.74 12.11 -28.85
C PRO A 95 -11.78 11.51 -29.82
N GLY A 96 -11.97 10.19 -29.79
CA GLY A 96 -12.91 9.55 -30.70
C GLY A 96 -13.50 8.24 -30.17
N PHE A 97 -14.83 8.20 -30.08
CA PHE A 97 -15.65 7.02 -29.74
C PHE A 97 -15.29 5.78 -30.58
N LYS A 98 -14.75 5.97 -31.80
CA LYS A 98 -14.27 4.91 -32.69
C LYS A 98 -13.16 4.04 -32.06
N LYS A 99 -12.20 4.62 -31.32
CA LYS A 99 -11.13 3.84 -30.67
C LYS A 99 -11.67 3.00 -29.50
N LEU A 100 -12.63 3.55 -28.74
CA LEU A 100 -13.30 2.81 -27.67
C LEU A 100 -14.05 1.59 -28.23
N LEU A 101 -14.76 1.77 -29.35
CA LEU A 101 -15.45 0.68 -30.03
C LEU A 101 -14.47 -0.39 -30.55
N GLN A 102 -13.32 0.01 -31.09
CA GLN A 102 -12.28 -0.93 -31.54
C GLN A 102 -11.66 -1.70 -30.37
N PHE A 103 -11.39 -1.03 -29.25
CA PHE A 103 -10.86 -1.66 -28.04
C PHE A 103 -11.83 -2.70 -27.47
N SER A 104 -13.11 -2.35 -27.35
CA SER A 104 -14.16 -3.27 -26.88
C SER A 104 -14.30 -4.49 -27.80
N LYS A 105 -14.34 -4.28 -29.14
CA LYS A 105 -14.40 -5.37 -30.13
C LYS A 105 -13.17 -6.28 -30.08
N LYS A 106 -11.97 -5.74 -29.83
CA LYS A 106 -10.73 -6.52 -29.69
C LYS A 106 -10.75 -7.40 -28.44
N GLY A 107 -11.23 -6.87 -27.31
CA GLY A 107 -11.41 -7.65 -26.07
C GLY A 107 -12.39 -8.83 -26.25
N LEU A 108 -13.53 -8.58 -26.90
CA LEU A 108 -14.54 -9.62 -27.18
C LEU A 108 -14.03 -10.73 -28.11
N LYS A 109 -13.21 -10.39 -29.11
CA LYS A 109 -12.58 -11.40 -29.99
C LYS A 109 -11.58 -12.29 -29.24
N ASN A 110 -10.80 -11.70 -28.34
CA ASN A 110 -9.78 -12.45 -27.59
C ASN A 110 -10.39 -13.32 -26.47
N GLY A 111 -11.51 -12.91 -25.89
CA GLY A 111 -12.24 -13.70 -24.88
C GLY A 111 -13.02 -14.90 -25.44
N ARG A 112 -13.22 -14.99 -26.77
CA ARG A 112 -13.89 -16.11 -27.45
C ARG A 112 -12.94 -17.25 -27.86
N LYS A 113 -11.65 -17.14 -27.56
CA LYS A 113 -10.63 -18.18 -27.88
C LYS A 113 -10.33 -19.15 -26.73
N ASN A 114 -11.10 -19.09 -25.65
CA ASN A 114 -11.12 -20.11 -24.60
C ASN A 114 -12.46 -20.84 -24.62
#